data_AF-A0A1A8Q7U4-F1
#
_entry.id   AF-A0A1A8Q7U4-F1
#
_cell.length_a   1.000
_cell.length_b   1.000
_cell.length_c   1.000
_cell.angle_alpha   90.00
_cell.angle_beta   90.00
_cell.angle_gamma   90.00
#
_symmetry.space_group_name_H-M   'P 1'
#
loop_
_entity.id
_entity.type
_entity.pdbx_description
1 polymer ?
#
loop_
_entity_poly.entity_id
_entity_poly.type
_entity_poly.pdbx_seq_one_letter_code
_entity_poly.pdbx_strand_id
1 'polypeptide(L)'
;MCIGPPGADTLQVRSLKALILLLRTVGLRAFSMASETYTSGTHSAAFVTCPNDTVAKDLARGIVERKLAACVNIIPAIKSIYEWQGKIEEDNEVLLVSADSALSYLLRNLFSNLFVVYRHTTKI
;
A
#
# COMPACT_ATOMS: atom_id res chain seq x y z
N MET A 1 39.57 -10.30 -59.85
CA MET A 1 38.24 -9.93 -59.29
C MET A 1 37.76 -11.14 -58.50
N CYS A 2 38.18 -11.26 -57.24
CA CYS A 2 37.79 -12.39 -56.39
C CYS A 2 36.86 -11.88 -55.30
N ILE A 3 35.69 -12.51 -55.26
CA ILE A 3 34.51 -12.18 -54.47
C ILE A 3 34.74 -12.77 -53.07
N GLY A 4 34.69 -11.93 -52.03
CA GLY A 4 34.82 -12.36 -50.62
C GLY A 4 33.54 -13.05 -50.12
N PRO A 5 33.64 -14.00 -49.17
CA PRO A 5 32.55 -14.91 -48.83
C PRO A 5 31.47 -14.24 -47.94
N PRO A 6 30.20 -14.67 -48.05
CA PRO A 6 29.14 -14.26 -47.14
C PRO A 6 29.11 -15.17 -45.92
N GLY A 7 29.07 -14.60 -44.71
CA GLY A 7 28.49 -15.29 -43.55
C GLY A 7 29.40 -15.62 -42.37
N ALA A 8 30.10 -14.63 -41.79
CA ALA A 8 30.81 -14.81 -40.52
C ALA A 8 30.31 -13.94 -39.35
N ASP A 9 29.23 -13.16 -39.50
CA ASP A 9 28.91 -12.10 -38.53
C ASP A 9 27.55 -12.26 -37.81
N THR A 10 26.81 -13.34 -38.03
CA THR A 10 25.41 -13.42 -37.55
C THR A 10 25.24 -14.01 -36.15
N LEU A 11 26.14 -14.88 -35.68
CA LEU A 11 25.99 -15.55 -34.37
C LEU A 11 26.46 -14.68 -33.19
N GLN A 12 27.63 -14.03 -33.32
CA GLN A 12 28.14 -13.09 -32.30
C GLN A 12 27.23 -11.87 -32.15
N VAL A 13 26.72 -11.33 -33.25
CA VAL A 13 25.80 -10.18 -33.24
C VAL A 13 24.45 -10.54 -32.60
N ARG A 14 23.96 -11.77 -32.74
CA ARG A 14 22.74 -12.25 -32.07
C ARG A 14 22.93 -12.39 -30.56
N SER A 15 24.05 -12.98 -30.13
CA SER A 15 24.38 -13.15 -28.71
C SER A 15 24.58 -11.81 -28.01
N LEU A 16 25.23 -10.84 -28.69
CA LEU A 16 25.43 -9.49 -28.17
C LEU A 16 24.13 -8.68 -28.11
N LYS A 17 23.23 -8.81 -29.10
CA LYS A 17 21.89 -8.17 -29.06
C LYS A 17 21.03 -8.72 -27.93
N ALA A 18 21.08 -10.03 -27.69
CA ALA A 18 20.38 -10.66 -26.58
C ALA A 18 20.92 -10.17 -25.23
N LEU A 19 22.24 -10.05 -25.09
CA LEU A 19 22.88 -9.52 -23.88
C LEU A 19 22.53 -8.04 -23.65
N ILE A 20 22.55 -7.21 -24.71
CA ILE A 20 22.14 -5.81 -24.64
C ILE A 20 20.66 -5.68 -24.27
N LEU A 21 19.79 -6.52 -24.84
CA LEU A 21 18.37 -6.53 -24.51
C LEU A 21 18.18 -6.91 -23.04
N LEU A 22 18.87 -7.96 -22.57
CA LEU A 22 18.82 -8.43 -21.18
C LEU A 22 19.29 -7.33 -20.21
N LEU A 23 20.45 -6.72 -20.50
CA LEU A 23 21.00 -5.60 -19.73
C LEU A 23 20.09 -4.37 -19.74
N ARG A 24 19.40 -4.08 -20.86
CA ARG A 24 18.39 -3.02 -20.93
C ARG A 24 17.16 -3.33 -20.10
N THR A 25 16.63 -4.56 -20.15
CA THR A 25 15.48 -4.94 -19.30
C THR A 25 15.82 -4.97 -17.83
N VAL A 26 17.00 -5.48 -17.45
CA VAL A 26 17.45 -5.48 -16.06
C VAL A 26 17.74 -4.04 -15.60
N GLY A 27 18.39 -3.23 -16.45
CA GLY A 27 18.65 -1.82 -16.20
C GLY A 27 17.37 -1.00 -16.02
N LEU A 28 16.37 -1.15 -16.89
CA LEU A 28 15.09 -0.44 -16.77
C LEU A 28 14.34 -0.84 -15.49
N ARG A 29 14.34 -2.12 -15.12
CA ARG A 29 13.67 -2.58 -13.90
C ARG A 29 14.38 -2.09 -12.64
N ALA A 30 15.71 -2.15 -12.61
CA ALA A 30 16.50 -1.61 -11.51
C ALA A 30 16.29 -0.09 -11.35
N PHE A 31 16.21 0.65 -12.48
CA PHE A 31 15.95 2.08 -12.48
C PHE A 31 14.52 2.41 -12.01
N SER A 32 13.51 1.60 -12.40
CA SER A 32 12.12 1.78 -11.97
C SER A 32 11.95 1.59 -10.45
N MET A 33 12.63 0.60 -9.86
CA MET A 33 12.60 0.38 -8.40
C MET A 33 13.31 1.50 -7.63
N ALA A 34 14.42 2.01 -8.17
CA ALA A 34 15.13 3.14 -7.58
C ALA A 34 14.39 4.48 -7.77
N SER A 35 13.43 4.54 -8.70
CA SER A 35 12.68 5.75 -9.06
C SER A 35 11.30 5.84 -8.39
N GLU A 36 10.98 5.01 -7.40
CA GLU A 36 9.90 5.34 -6.46
C GLU A 36 10.33 6.56 -5.63
N THR A 37 10.15 7.73 -6.25
CA THR A 37 10.43 9.01 -5.62
C THR A 37 9.29 9.24 -4.64
N TYR A 38 9.57 9.21 -3.33
CA TYR A 38 8.58 9.56 -2.31
C TYR A 38 8.07 10.98 -2.57
N THR A 39 6.88 11.08 -3.12
CA THR A 39 6.20 12.35 -3.35
C THR A 39 5.41 12.70 -2.09
N SER A 40 5.85 13.74 -1.37
CA SER A 40 5.14 14.22 -0.18
C SER A 40 3.66 14.45 -0.50
N GLY A 41 2.76 13.94 0.36
CA GLY A 41 1.31 14.05 0.20
C GLY A 41 0.65 13.01 -0.72
N THR A 42 1.41 12.09 -1.32
CA THR A 42 0.85 10.96 -2.09
C THR A 42 0.53 9.72 -1.26
N HIS A 43 1.10 9.64 -0.06
CA HIS A 43 0.89 8.54 0.87
C HIS A 43 0.10 9.05 2.07
N SER A 44 -0.80 8.22 2.60
CA SER A 44 -1.60 8.56 3.78
C SER A 44 -1.68 7.36 4.71
N ALA A 45 -1.83 7.65 6.00
CA ALA A 45 -2.09 6.65 7.03
C ALA A 45 -3.48 6.88 7.61
N ALA A 46 -4.29 5.82 7.66
CA ALA A 46 -5.59 5.83 8.30
C ALA A 46 -5.54 5.10 9.64
N PHE A 47 -6.24 5.66 10.62
CA PHE A 47 -6.42 5.10 11.96
C PHE A 47 -7.89 4.79 12.16
N VAL A 48 -8.20 3.54 12.53
CA VAL A 48 -9.58 3.06 12.74
C VAL A 48 -9.63 2.27 14.04
N THR A 49 -10.52 2.63 14.96
CA THR A 49 -10.76 1.84 16.17
C THR A 49 -11.84 0.79 15.96
N CYS A 50 -11.72 -0.34 16.65
CA CYS A 50 -12.63 -1.47 16.59
C CYS A 50 -12.97 -1.95 18.01
N PRO A 51 -14.21 -2.41 18.26
CA PRO A 51 -14.66 -2.79 19.61
C PRO A 51 -14.03 -4.10 20.11
N ASN A 52 -13.52 -4.96 19.22
CA ASN A 52 -12.87 -6.20 19.59
C ASN A 52 -11.96 -6.74 18.47
N ASP A 53 -11.19 -7.76 18.84
CA ASP A 53 -10.19 -8.42 18.01
C ASP A 53 -10.77 -9.13 16.78
N THR A 54 -11.96 -9.72 16.91
CA THR A 54 -12.64 -10.43 15.80
C THR A 54 -13.01 -9.44 14.70
N VAL A 55 -13.68 -8.34 15.06
CA VAL A 55 -14.07 -7.28 14.12
C VAL A 55 -12.83 -6.66 13.46
N ALA A 56 -11.79 -6.40 14.24
CA ALA A 56 -10.54 -5.83 13.74
C ALA A 56 -9.88 -6.74 12.68
N LYS A 57 -9.82 -8.05 12.94
CA LYS A 57 -9.25 -9.05 12.01
C LYS A 57 -10.06 -9.19 10.73
N ASP A 58 -11.38 -9.25 10.84
CA ASP A 58 -12.27 -9.38 9.69
C ASP A 58 -12.19 -8.13 8.80
N LEU A 59 -12.16 -6.93 9.42
CA LEU A 59 -12.02 -5.67 8.70
C LEU A 59 -10.64 -5.55 8.02
N ALA A 60 -9.56 -5.86 8.73
CA ALA A 60 -8.21 -5.83 8.18
C ALA A 60 -8.05 -6.77 6.97
N ARG A 61 -8.59 -7.99 7.05
CA ARG A 61 -8.63 -8.93 5.92
C ARG A 61 -9.40 -8.35 4.74
N GLY A 62 -10.61 -7.85 4.97
CA GLY A 62 -11.42 -7.25 3.92
C GLY A 62 -10.76 -6.06 3.22
N ILE A 63 -10.04 -5.22 3.97
CA ILE A 63 -9.28 -4.07 3.41
C ILE A 63 -8.19 -4.56 2.46
N VAL A 64 -7.39 -5.55 2.88
CA VAL A 64 -6.26 -6.06 2.09
C VAL A 64 -6.76 -6.89 0.89
N GLU A 65 -7.76 -7.76 1.09
CA GLU A 65 -8.35 -8.58 0.02
C GLU A 65 -8.92 -7.73 -1.12
N ARG A 66 -9.57 -6.61 -0.77
CA ARG A 66 -10.11 -5.66 -1.75
C ARG A 66 -9.06 -4.70 -2.31
N LYS A 67 -7.79 -4.85 -1.91
CA LYS A 67 -6.66 -4.00 -2.31
C LYS A 67 -6.89 -2.52 -2.01
N LEU A 68 -7.57 -2.23 -0.90
CA LEU A 68 -7.81 -0.87 -0.42
C LEU A 68 -6.62 -0.31 0.37
N ALA A 69 -5.78 -1.18 0.91
CA ALA A 69 -4.48 -0.85 1.48
C ALA A 69 -3.50 -2.00 1.22
N ALA A 70 -2.20 -1.68 1.16
CA ALA A 70 -1.16 -2.69 1.01
C ALA A 70 -0.97 -3.52 2.29
N CYS A 71 -1.12 -2.89 3.46
CA CYS A 71 -1.06 -3.54 4.75
C CYS A 71 -1.95 -2.84 5.79
N VAL A 72 -2.31 -3.60 6.82
CA VAL A 72 -3.02 -3.10 8.00
C VAL A 72 -2.36 -3.70 9.23
N ASN A 73 -1.90 -2.85 10.15
CA ASN A 73 -1.38 -3.24 11.45
C ASN A 73 -2.51 -3.25 12.47
N ILE A 74 -2.57 -4.29 13.31
CA ILE A 74 -3.56 -4.44 14.38
C ILE A 74 -2.85 -4.26 15.72
N ILE A 75 -3.30 -3.28 16.51
CA ILE A 75 -2.76 -2.95 17.83
C ILE A 75 -3.86 -3.26 18.87
N PRO A 76 -3.76 -4.38 19.59
CA PRO A 76 -4.79 -4.78 20.55
C PRO A 76 -4.69 -4.01 21.86
N ALA A 77 -5.75 -4.11 22.68
CA ALA A 77 -5.80 -3.65 24.06
C ALA A 77 -5.47 -2.16 24.27
N ILE A 78 -5.99 -1.30 23.38
CA ILE A 78 -5.93 0.15 23.59
C ILE A 78 -7.09 0.61 24.47
N LYS A 79 -6.89 1.72 25.18
CA LYS A 79 -7.95 2.43 25.89
C LYS A 79 -8.34 3.70 25.14
N SER A 80 -9.61 3.82 24.80
CA SER A 80 -10.19 5.01 24.18
C SER A 80 -10.93 5.81 25.23
N ILE A 81 -10.48 7.04 25.46
CA ILE A 81 -11.07 7.98 26.42
C ILE A 81 -11.75 9.11 25.64
N TYR A 82 -13.05 9.31 25.83
CA TYR A 82 -13.83 10.28 25.07
C TYR A 82 -15.02 10.82 25.87
N GLU A 83 -15.59 11.94 25.43
CA GLU A 83 -16.80 12.50 26.03
C GLU A 83 -18.05 12.02 25.29
N TRP A 84 -19.01 11.47 26.03
CA TRP A 84 -20.32 11.08 25.53
C TRP A 84 -21.41 11.54 26.50
N GLN A 85 -22.40 12.27 25.98
CA GLN A 85 -23.53 12.80 26.78
C GLN A 85 -23.07 13.56 28.06
N GLY A 86 -22.00 14.35 27.95
CA GLY A 86 -21.47 15.15 29.06
C GLY A 86 -20.68 14.35 30.10
N LYS A 87 -20.34 13.08 29.82
CA LYS A 87 -19.54 12.22 30.70
C LYS A 87 -18.30 11.72 29.97
N ILE A 88 -17.20 11.60 30.72
CA ILE A 88 -16.01 10.94 30.23
C ILE A 88 -16.21 9.43 30.31
N GLU A 89 -15.96 8.75 29.19
CA GLU A 89 -16.12 7.32 29.00
C GLU A 89 -14.78 6.70 28.63
N GLU A 90 -14.58 5.43 29.01
CA GLU A 90 -13.36 4.68 28.74
C GLU A 90 -13.63 3.27 28.21
N ASP A 91 -13.39 3.03 26.93
CA ASP A 91 -13.61 1.73 26.31
C ASP A 91 -12.31 1.02 25.96
N ASN A 92 -12.33 -0.32 26.04
CA ASN A 92 -11.24 -1.14 25.54
C ASN A 92 -11.48 -1.39 24.05
N GLU A 93 -10.51 -1.04 23.22
CA GLU A 93 -10.60 -1.14 21.76
C GLU A 93 -9.36 -1.80 21.16
N VAL A 94 -9.43 -2.02 19.85
CA VAL A 94 -8.32 -2.45 19.00
C VAL A 94 -8.12 -1.36 17.94
N LEU A 95 -6.88 -0.91 17.76
CA LEU A 95 -6.54 0.10 16.76
C LEU A 95 -6.00 -0.55 15.49
N LEU A 96 -6.54 -0.16 14.34
CA LEU A 96 -6.03 -0.48 13.03
C LEU A 96 -5.25 0.70 12.46
N VAL A 97 -4.06 0.44 11.92
CA VAL A 97 -3.24 1.41 11.20
C VAL A 97 -2.95 0.89 9.81
N SER A 98 -3.48 1.55 8.79
CA SER A 98 -3.24 1.18 7.39
C SER A 98 -2.45 2.26 6.67
N ALA A 99 -1.39 1.85 5.96
CA ALA A 99 -0.65 2.73 5.07
C ALA A 99 -1.10 2.47 3.63
N ASP A 100 -1.53 3.53 2.94
CA ASP A 100 -1.89 3.47 1.52
C ASP A 100 -0.84 4.22 0.69
N SER A 101 -0.35 3.54 -0.36
CA SER A 101 0.62 4.08 -1.30
C SER A 101 -0.03 4.74 -2.52
N ALA A 102 -1.30 4.46 -2.86
CA ALA A 102 -1.95 5.09 -4.02
C ALA A 102 -3.44 4.76 -4.19
N LEU A 103 -4.36 5.27 -3.36
CA LEU A 103 -5.72 5.63 -3.82
C LEU A 103 -6.42 6.64 -2.91
N SER A 104 -5.76 7.79 -2.74
CA SER A 104 -6.19 8.92 -1.88
C SER A 104 -7.53 9.58 -2.25
N TYR A 105 -8.27 9.12 -3.26
CA TYR A 105 -9.56 9.72 -3.64
C TYR A 105 -10.79 9.01 -3.08
N LEU A 106 -10.76 7.68 -2.93
CA LEU A 106 -11.94 6.92 -2.50
C LEU A 106 -12.14 7.01 -0.99
N LEU A 107 -11.04 7.02 -0.22
CA LEU A 107 -11.07 7.24 1.23
C LEU A 107 -11.35 8.70 1.61
N ARG A 108 -10.97 9.69 0.79
CA ARG A 108 -11.27 11.11 1.07
C ARG A 108 -12.77 11.43 1.06
N ASN A 109 -13.53 10.79 0.17
CA ASN A 109 -14.98 10.99 0.08
C ASN A 109 -15.76 10.14 1.10
N LEU A 110 -15.24 8.96 1.49
CA LEU A 110 -15.85 8.13 2.53
C LEU A 110 -15.53 8.64 3.95
N PHE A 111 -14.36 9.25 4.14
CA PHE A 111 -13.79 9.63 5.43
C PHE A 111 -13.23 11.06 5.38
N SER A 112 -14.10 12.03 5.11
CA SER A 112 -13.76 13.46 4.99
C SER A 112 -13.11 14.08 6.24
N ASN A 113 -13.12 13.36 7.36
CA ASN A 113 -12.31 13.66 8.54
C ASN A 113 -11.52 12.40 8.90
N LEU A 114 -10.30 12.29 8.38
CA LEU A 114 -9.38 11.21 8.74
C LEU A 114 -8.81 11.44 10.15
N PHE A 115 -9.70 11.32 11.12
CA PHE A 115 -9.49 10.87 12.49
C PHE A 115 -10.75 10.06 12.78
N VAL A 116 -10.87 8.90 12.13
CA VAL A 116 -12.08 8.07 12.24
C VAL A 116 -11.98 7.28 13.53
N VAL A 117 -12.24 8.01 14.62
CA VAL A 117 -12.96 7.46 15.77
C VAL A 117 -14.20 6.82 15.15
N TYR A 118 -14.30 5.49 15.22
CA TYR A 118 -15.56 4.82 14.91
C TYR A 118 -16.61 5.54 15.75
N ARG A 119 -17.52 6.28 15.11
CA ARG A 119 -18.49 7.10 15.84
C ARG A 119 -19.28 6.13 16.69
N HIS A 120 -19.06 6.12 18.00
CA HIS A 120 -19.86 5.40 19.00
C HIS A 120 -21.26 6.04 19.05
N THR A 121 -22.00 6.06 17.93
CA THR A 121 -23.39 6.52 17.89
C THR A 121 -24.34 5.54 18.57
N THR A 122 -23.85 4.38 18.98
CA THR A 122 -24.57 3.38 19.74
C THR A 122 -23.61 2.70 20.71
N LYS A 123 -23.51 3.22 21.93
CA LYS A 123 -23.35 2.34 23.09
C LYS A 123 -24.57 1.42 23.07
N ILE A 124 -24.38 0.15 22.71
CA ILE A 124 -25.41 -0.88 22.85
C ILE A 124 -25.43 -1.30 24.32
#